data_AF-A0A842I5Y5-F1
#
_entry.id   AF-A0A842I5Y5-F1
#
_cell.length_a   1.000
_cell.length_b   1.000
_cell.length_c   1.000
_cell.angle_alpha   90.00
_cell.angle_beta   90.00
_cell.angle_gamma   90.00
#
_symmetry.space_group_name_H-M   'P 1'
#
loop_
_entity.id
_entity.type
_entity.pdbx_description
1 polymer ?
#
loop_
_entity_poly.entity_id
_entity_poly.type
_entity_poly.pdbx_seq_one_letter_code
_entity_poly.pdbx_strand_id
1 'polypeptide(L)'
;MIRAALALSIGLALAACGGGPAPTAQAPASYGQPAPRLNFADSAPHDFGFRTPRDHPVHGIDASRHQPEIDWHTARANGVTFAWLKATEGGDIIDPAFRDNWRAARRAGVAHGAYHFFYHCRPASEQARWFIRHVPREAGSLPPVLDLEWTPFSPTCTLRRSGAVIRSEARIFLQALESHYGQRPVIYTSVDFYRDTQLWRVGNYDFWLRSVAAHPDELYGGRPWTFWQYSSTGAVPGVPGEVDLNTFNGSTTQWSAWLAANTR
;
A
#
# COMPACT_ATOMS: atom_id res chain seq x y z
N MET A 1 45.88 74.47 -35.44
CA MET A 1 46.28 73.89 -34.14
C MET A 1 45.02 73.73 -33.30
N ILE A 2 44.35 72.59 -33.34
CA ILE A 2 43.04 72.40 -32.69
C ILE A 2 43.03 71.10 -31.89
N ARG A 3 42.56 71.22 -30.65
CA ARG A 3 42.55 70.27 -29.54
C ARG A 3 41.63 69.07 -29.81
N ALA A 4 42.07 67.88 -29.38
CA ALA A 4 41.28 66.65 -29.38
C ALA A 4 40.54 66.48 -28.03
N ALA A 5 39.28 66.08 -28.09
CA ALA A 5 38.48 65.64 -26.94
C ALA A 5 38.15 64.15 -27.12
N LEU A 6 38.39 63.38 -26.06
CA LEU A 6 38.08 61.95 -25.95
C LEU A 6 36.69 61.82 -25.31
N ALA A 7 35.78 61.07 -25.94
CA ALA A 7 34.51 60.64 -25.34
C ALA A 7 34.49 59.11 -25.31
N LEU A 8 34.28 58.56 -24.11
CA LEU A 8 34.23 57.13 -23.82
C LEU A 8 32.78 56.65 -23.89
N SER A 9 32.47 55.76 -24.84
CA SER A 9 31.13 55.19 -25.02
C SER A 9 31.11 53.73 -24.54
N ILE A 10 30.19 53.43 -23.63
CA ILE A 10 29.92 52.10 -23.05
C ILE A 10 29.11 51.27 -24.05
N GLY A 11 29.60 50.08 -24.42
CA GLY A 11 28.88 49.09 -25.24
C GLY A 11 28.44 47.88 -24.40
N LEU A 12 27.13 47.68 -24.29
CA LEU A 12 26.49 46.50 -23.71
C LEU A 12 26.79 45.24 -24.53
N ALA A 13 27.23 44.17 -23.87
CA ALA A 13 27.27 42.82 -24.44
C ALA A 13 25.98 42.06 -24.08
N LEU A 14 25.14 41.78 -25.09
CA LEU A 14 24.01 40.84 -24.97
C LEU A 14 24.55 39.41 -25.09
N ALA A 15 24.65 38.71 -23.95
CA ALA A 15 24.89 37.27 -23.93
C ALA A 15 23.54 36.54 -24.04
N ALA A 16 23.29 35.90 -25.18
CA ALA A 16 22.17 35.00 -25.39
C ALA A 16 22.45 33.66 -24.69
N CYS A 17 21.82 33.43 -23.54
CA CYS A 17 21.77 32.11 -22.92
C CYS A 17 20.65 31.29 -23.56
N GLY A 18 21.01 30.34 -24.43
CA GLY A 18 20.11 29.30 -24.92
C GLY A 18 19.68 28.40 -23.76
N GLY A 19 18.46 28.61 -23.26
CA GLY A 19 17.80 27.66 -22.39
C GLY A 19 17.41 26.42 -23.19
N GLY A 20 18.12 25.31 -23.00
CA GLY A 20 17.63 24.01 -23.42
C GLY A 20 16.27 23.73 -22.77
N PRO A 21 15.34 23.02 -23.44
CA PRO A 21 14.07 22.70 -22.85
C PRO A 21 14.30 21.94 -21.54
N ALA A 22 13.72 22.45 -20.45
CA ALA A 22 13.66 21.74 -19.19
C ALA A 22 13.10 20.34 -19.45
N PRO A 23 13.60 19.28 -18.78
CA PRO A 23 12.99 17.97 -18.88
C PRO A 23 11.52 18.12 -18.48
N THR A 24 10.63 17.96 -19.44
CA THR A 24 9.20 17.90 -19.19
C THR A 24 9.00 16.76 -18.21
N ALA A 25 8.46 17.08 -17.04
CA ALA A 25 7.91 16.07 -16.14
C ALA A 25 6.86 15.31 -16.96
N GLN A 26 7.23 14.13 -17.46
CA GLN A 26 6.26 13.19 -18.01
C GLN A 26 5.22 12.98 -16.92
N ALA A 27 3.97 13.35 -17.21
CA ALA A 27 2.85 12.92 -16.40
C ALA A 27 3.00 11.40 -16.20
N PRO A 28 2.93 10.89 -14.96
CA PRO A 28 3.25 9.51 -14.69
C PRO A 28 2.31 8.63 -15.51
N ALA A 29 2.87 7.68 -16.25
CA ALA A 29 2.11 6.68 -16.98
C ALA A 29 1.08 6.04 -16.03
N SER A 30 -0.21 6.28 -16.27
CA SER A 30 -1.36 5.46 -15.80
C SER A 30 -1.16 4.76 -14.44
N TYR A 31 -0.69 5.50 -13.44
CA TYR A 31 -0.20 4.91 -12.19
C TYR A 31 -1.37 4.26 -11.45
N GLY A 32 -1.25 2.98 -11.15
CA GLY A 32 -2.36 2.22 -10.57
C GLY A 32 -3.60 2.10 -11.45
N GLN A 33 -3.59 2.38 -12.75
CA GLN A 33 -4.75 2.07 -13.59
C GLN A 33 -4.80 0.56 -13.89
N PRO A 34 -5.99 -0.07 -13.86
CA PRO A 34 -6.15 -1.50 -14.14
C PRO A 34 -5.53 -1.89 -15.47
N ALA A 35 -4.76 -2.97 -15.47
CA ALA A 35 -4.23 -3.53 -16.70
C ALA A 35 -5.36 -4.21 -17.51
N PRO A 36 -5.26 -4.29 -18.85
CA PRO A 36 -6.30 -4.87 -19.69
C PRO A 36 -6.47 -6.39 -19.52
N ARG A 37 -5.55 -7.06 -18.82
CA ARG A 37 -5.59 -8.51 -18.58
C ARG A 37 -5.31 -8.84 -17.12
N LEU A 38 -6.14 -9.71 -16.56
CA LEU A 38 -5.97 -10.31 -15.25
C LEU A 38 -5.55 -11.78 -15.43
N ASN A 39 -4.28 -12.07 -15.22
CA ASN A 39 -3.70 -13.41 -15.41
C ASN A 39 -3.32 -14.05 -14.07
N PHE A 40 -4.19 -13.90 -13.07
CA PHE A 40 -3.97 -14.49 -11.75
C PHE A 40 -4.51 -15.93 -11.75
N ALA A 41 -3.70 -16.86 -11.26
CA ALA A 41 -4.09 -18.22 -10.96
C ALA A 41 -4.13 -18.44 -9.44
N ASP A 42 -4.67 -19.57 -9.02
CA ASP A 42 -4.74 -19.99 -7.62
C ASP A 42 -4.54 -21.51 -7.57
N SER A 43 -3.62 -21.99 -6.74
CA SER A 43 -3.32 -23.42 -6.61
C SER A 43 -4.40 -24.17 -5.84
N ALA A 44 -5.17 -23.47 -5.00
CA ALA A 44 -6.24 -24.02 -4.17
C ALA A 44 -7.44 -23.04 -4.09
N PRO A 45 -8.12 -22.75 -5.22
CA PRO A 45 -9.18 -21.76 -5.25
C PRO A 45 -10.38 -22.21 -4.41
N HIS A 46 -10.99 -21.24 -3.75
CA HIS A 46 -12.30 -21.42 -3.13
C HIS A 46 -13.43 -21.07 -4.10
N ASP A 47 -14.51 -21.85 -4.08
CA ASP A 47 -15.73 -21.54 -4.82
C ASP A 47 -16.62 -20.57 -4.03
N PHE A 48 -16.57 -19.29 -4.40
CA PHE A 48 -17.37 -18.23 -3.79
C PHE A 48 -18.82 -18.16 -4.31
N GLY A 49 -19.24 -19.08 -5.18
CA GLY A 49 -20.58 -19.07 -5.78
C GLY A 49 -20.81 -17.87 -6.70
N PHE A 50 -21.92 -17.14 -6.50
CA PHE A 50 -22.35 -16.07 -7.41
C PHE A 50 -21.66 -14.71 -7.19
N ARG A 51 -20.98 -14.52 -6.06
CA ARG A 51 -20.28 -13.28 -5.72
C ARG A 51 -18.81 -13.60 -5.58
N THR A 52 -18.03 -13.30 -6.60
CA THR A 52 -16.64 -13.75 -6.71
C THR A 52 -15.67 -12.57 -6.74
N PRO A 53 -14.38 -12.79 -6.42
CA PRO A 53 -13.38 -11.74 -6.56
C PRO A 53 -13.28 -11.17 -7.98
N ARG A 54 -13.65 -11.96 -9.01
CA ARG A 54 -13.59 -11.57 -10.42
C ARG A 54 -14.67 -10.57 -10.83
N ASP A 55 -15.68 -10.35 -9.99
CA ASP A 55 -16.71 -9.33 -10.23
C ASP A 55 -16.16 -7.91 -10.04
N HIS A 56 -14.96 -7.80 -9.45
CA HIS A 56 -14.24 -6.56 -9.23
C HIS A 56 -13.10 -6.41 -10.25
N PRO A 57 -13.00 -5.30 -10.99
CA PRO A 57 -12.00 -5.14 -12.05
C PRO A 57 -10.59 -4.77 -11.57
N VAL A 58 -10.40 -4.45 -10.29
CA VAL A 58 -9.15 -3.88 -9.75
C VAL A 58 -8.52 -4.87 -8.79
N HIS A 59 -7.43 -5.49 -9.22
CA HIS A 59 -6.72 -6.50 -8.46
C HIS A 59 -5.31 -6.06 -8.06
N GLY A 60 -4.83 -6.63 -6.96
CA GLY A 60 -3.51 -6.39 -6.42
C GLY A 60 -3.00 -7.57 -5.63
N ILE A 61 -1.82 -7.40 -5.06
CA ILE A 61 -1.17 -8.38 -4.18
C ILE A 61 -0.76 -7.72 -2.88
N ASP A 62 -0.42 -8.52 -1.89
CA ASP A 62 0.43 -8.06 -0.80
C ASP A 62 1.62 -9.02 -0.68
N ALA A 63 2.77 -8.47 -0.31
CA ALA A 63 4.04 -9.18 -0.38
C ALA A 63 4.96 -8.82 0.78
N SER A 64 5.83 -9.75 1.10
CA SER A 64 6.84 -9.63 2.17
C SER A 64 8.15 -10.28 1.72
N ARG A 65 9.06 -10.53 2.66
CA ARG A 65 10.24 -11.38 2.46
C ARG A 65 9.94 -12.78 1.92
N HIS A 66 8.69 -13.25 2.01
CA HIS A 66 8.28 -14.54 1.47
C HIS A 66 8.14 -14.54 -0.06
N GLN A 67 7.99 -13.36 -0.68
CA GLN A 67 8.04 -13.15 -2.13
C GLN A 67 9.22 -12.22 -2.45
N PRO A 68 10.47 -12.70 -2.29
CA PRO A 68 11.65 -11.90 -2.63
C PRO A 68 11.71 -11.69 -4.14
N GLU A 69 12.38 -10.62 -4.59
CA GLU A 69 12.77 -10.47 -6.01
C GLU A 69 11.62 -10.53 -7.05
N ILE A 70 10.50 -9.88 -6.77
CA ILE A 70 9.38 -9.78 -7.72
C ILE A 70 9.79 -9.03 -9.00
N ASP A 71 9.53 -9.61 -10.18
CA ASP A 71 9.54 -8.90 -11.45
C ASP A 71 8.24 -8.08 -11.58
N TRP A 72 8.32 -6.85 -11.07
CA TRP A 72 7.19 -5.94 -11.01
C TRP A 72 6.66 -5.49 -12.38
N HIS A 73 7.51 -5.47 -13.42
CA HIS A 73 7.05 -5.13 -14.77
C HIS A 73 6.20 -6.27 -15.34
N THR A 74 6.65 -7.51 -15.17
CA THR A 74 5.85 -8.69 -15.54
C THR A 74 4.58 -8.77 -14.70
N ALA A 75 4.66 -8.57 -13.39
CA ALA A 75 3.49 -8.58 -12.51
C ALA A 75 2.46 -7.52 -12.91
N ARG A 76 2.90 -6.29 -13.21
CA ARG A 76 2.03 -5.22 -13.70
C ARG A 76 1.36 -5.59 -15.03
N ALA A 77 2.11 -6.13 -15.97
CA ALA A 77 1.58 -6.55 -17.27
C ALA A 77 0.51 -7.66 -17.15
N ASN A 78 0.47 -8.36 -16.01
CA ASN A 78 -0.43 -9.48 -15.73
C ASN A 78 -1.56 -9.16 -14.75
N GLY A 79 -1.79 -7.88 -14.41
CA GLY A 79 -2.97 -7.44 -13.67
C GLY A 79 -2.70 -6.83 -12.30
N VAL A 80 -1.46 -6.86 -11.80
CA VAL A 80 -1.13 -6.25 -10.50
C VAL A 80 -1.23 -4.73 -10.60
N THR A 81 -2.32 -4.18 -10.08
CA THR A 81 -2.64 -2.75 -10.15
C THR A 81 -2.20 -2.01 -8.89
N PHE A 82 -2.31 -2.66 -7.75
CA PHE A 82 -1.84 -2.17 -6.46
C PHE A 82 -1.06 -3.24 -5.68
N ALA A 83 -0.22 -2.81 -4.74
CA ALA A 83 0.44 -3.69 -3.79
C ALA A 83 0.63 -3.06 -2.40
N TRP A 84 0.36 -3.81 -1.33
CA TRP A 84 0.87 -3.48 0.00
C TRP A 84 2.07 -4.34 0.35
N LEU A 85 3.16 -3.70 0.77
CA LEU A 85 4.44 -4.34 1.04
C LEU A 85 4.72 -4.33 2.53
N LYS A 86 5.05 -5.49 3.09
CA LYS A 86 5.44 -5.56 4.50
C LYS A 86 6.64 -4.66 4.70
N ALA A 87 6.54 -3.73 5.63
CA ALA A 87 7.66 -2.84 5.96
C ALA A 87 8.28 -3.19 7.29
N THR A 88 7.44 -3.35 8.30
CA THR A 88 7.89 -3.55 9.68
C THR A 88 6.96 -4.48 10.44
N GLU A 89 7.48 -5.05 11.51
CA GLU A 89 6.77 -5.91 12.44
C GLU A 89 7.21 -5.56 13.86
N GLY A 90 6.26 -5.39 14.78
CA GLY A 90 6.57 -5.02 16.15
C GLY A 90 7.36 -3.72 16.30
N GLY A 91 8.33 -3.68 17.20
CA GLY A 91 9.11 -2.48 17.51
C GLY A 91 10.53 -2.46 16.94
N ASP A 92 10.92 -3.54 16.25
CA ASP A 92 12.33 -3.89 16.04
C ASP A 92 12.61 -4.69 14.75
N ILE A 93 11.59 -5.15 14.01
CA ILE A 93 11.78 -5.93 12.78
C ILE A 93 11.49 -5.07 11.56
N ILE A 94 12.38 -5.14 10.57
CA ILE A 94 12.20 -4.59 9.22
C ILE A 94 12.10 -5.78 8.27
N ASP A 95 11.16 -5.73 7.33
CA ASP A 95 11.13 -6.71 6.26
C ASP A 95 12.30 -6.48 5.29
N PRO A 96 13.20 -7.46 5.09
CA PRO A 96 14.39 -7.27 4.26
C PRO A 96 14.07 -6.98 2.79
N ALA A 97 12.91 -7.42 2.27
CA ALA A 97 12.52 -7.19 0.88
C ALA A 97 11.84 -5.83 0.68
N PHE A 98 11.43 -5.14 1.76
CA PHE A 98 10.62 -3.91 1.69
C PHE A 98 11.21 -2.85 0.76
N ARG A 99 12.47 -2.47 0.97
CA ARG A 99 13.10 -1.35 0.24
C ARG A 99 13.24 -1.63 -1.24
N ASP A 100 13.55 -2.86 -1.61
CA ASP A 100 13.71 -3.26 -3.02
C ASP A 100 12.36 -3.36 -3.71
N ASN A 101 11.38 -4.01 -3.07
CA ASN A 101 10.01 -4.09 -3.59
C ASN A 101 9.36 -2.71 -3.70
N TRP A 102 9.55 -1.81 -2.72
CA TRP A 102 9.03 -0.44 -2.75
C TRP A 102 9.50 0.30 -4.02
N ARG A 103 10.82 0.32 -4.26
CA ARG A 103 11.40 0.99 -5.42
C ARG A 103 11.02 0.33 -6.74
N ALA A 104 10.94 -1.00 -6.77
CA ALA A 104 10.67 -1.75 -7.98
C ALA A 104 9.19 -1.65 -8.41
N ALA A 105 8.25 -1.76 -7.47
CA ALA A 105 6.83 -1.54 -7.70
C ALA A 105 6.58 -0.13 -8.27
N ARG A 106 7.21 0.88 -7.68
CA ARG A 106 7.18 2.26 -8.18
C ARG A 106 7.63 2.38 -9.63
N ARG A 107 8.78 1.79 -9.98
CA ARG A 107 9.33 1.83 -11.36
C ARG A 107 8.43 1.13 -12.37
N ALA A 108 7.71 0.09 -11.95
CA ALA A 108 6.72 -0.61 -12.77
C ALA A 108 5.35 0.11 -12.83
N GLY A 109 5.19 1.24 -12.15
CA GLY A 109 3.95 2.03 -12.15
C GLY A 109 2.83 1.45 -11.27
N VAL A 110 3.13 0.46 -10.43
CA VAL A 110 2.17 -0.19 -9.52
C VAL A 110 1.89 0.74 -8.35
N ALA A 111 0.61 1.00 -8.06
CA ALA A 111 0.23 1.76 -6.87
C ALA A 111 0.69 0.98 -5.63
N HIS A 112 1.51 1.56 -4.77
CA HIS A 112 2.09 0.78 -3.67
C HIS A 112 2.03 1.52 -2.34
N GLY A 113 1.89 0.74 -1.27
CA GLY A 113 1.89 1.20 0.12
C GLY A 113 2.63 0.22 1.01
N ALA A 114 2.78 0.60 2.28
CA ALA A 114 3.46 -0.21 3.28
C ALA A 114 2.47 -0.71 4.32
N TYR A 115 2.67 -1.94 4.81
CA TYR A 115 1.92 -2.44 5.97
C TYR A 115 2.82 -2.75 7.16
N HIS A 116 2.24 -2.62 8.35
CA HIS A 116 2.84 -2.95 9.63
C HIS A 116 2.15 -4.16 10.26
N PHE A 117 2.90 -5.24 10.49
CA PHE A 117 2.38 -6.40 11.22
C PHE A 117 2.43 -6.13 12.73
N PHE A 118 1.26 -5.99 13.35
CA PHE A 118 1.17 -5.57 14.74
C PHE A 118 1.52 -6.70 15.72
N TYR A 119 2.35 -6.37 16.70
CA TYR A 119 2.84 -7.32 17.69
C TYR A 119 2.26 -7.01 19.08
N HIS A 120 1.30 -7.82 19.54
CA HIS A 120 0.46 -7.55 20.73
C HIS A 120 1.20 -7.45 22.08
N CYS A 121 2.49 -7.80 22.12
CA CYS A 121 3.35 -7.72 23.29
C CYS A 121 4.17 -6.43 23.36
N ARG A 122 3.99 -5.50 22.42
CA ARG A 122 4.68 -4.20 22.37
C ARG A 122 3.68 -3.04 22.35
N PRO A 123 4.00 -1.89 22.96
CA PRO A 123 3.12 -0.71 22.90
C PRO A 123 2.95 -0.20 21.47
N ALA A 124 1.72 0.15 21.08
CA ALA A 124 1.40 0.71 19.76
C ALA A 124 2.22 1.95 19.41
N SER A 125 2.53 2.80 20.39
CA SER A 125 3.33 4.01 20.15
C SER A 125 4.78 3.70 19.74
N GLU A 126 5.36 2.61 20.24
CA GLU A 126 6.69 2.15 19.85
C GLU A 126 6.67 1.64 18.41
N GLN A 127 5.68 0.80 18.10
CA GLN A 127 5.46 0.24 16.77
C GLN A 127 5.19 1.32 15.72
N ALA A 128 4.39 2.35 16.05
CA ALA A 128 4.13 3.46 15.16
C ALA A 128 5.39 4.29 14.86
N ARG A 129 6.21 4.58 15.89
CA ARG A 129 7.52 5.23 15.71
C ARG A 129 8.46 4.38 14.86
N TRP A 130 8.40 3.06 15.01
CA TRP A 130 9.21 2.13 14.22
C TRP A 130 8.79 2.13 12.75
N PHE A 131 7.50 2.06 12.46
CA PHE A 131 6.95 2.16 11.10
C PHE A 131 7.34 3.50 10.44
N ILE A 132 7.08 4.61 11.12
CA ILE A 132 7.40 5.98 10.64
C ILE A 132 8.89 6.16 10.33
N ARG A 133 9.78 5.54 11.11
CA ARG A 133 11.22 5.62 10.88
C ARG A 133 11.66 4.94 9.58
N HIS A 134 10.94 3.90 9.14
CA HIS A 134 11.38 3.02 8.06
C HIS A 134 10.59 3.14 6.77
N VAL A 135 9.39 3.71 6.82
CA VAL A 135 8.53 3.92 5.65
C VAL A 135 8.61 5.38 5.23
N PRO A 136 9.07 5.68 4.00
CA PRO A 136 9.17 7.06 3.53
C PRO A 136 7.79 7.66 3.28
N ARG A 137 7.67 8.98 3.46
CA ARG A 137 6.58 9.75 2.86
C ARG A 137 6.92 9.95 1.39
N GLU A 138 6.18 9.31 0.51
CA GLU A 138 6.40 9.40 -0.93
C GLU A 138 5.12 9.79 -1.67
N ALA A 139 5.23 10.78 -2.55
CA ALA A 139 4.14 11.27 -3.37
C ALA A 139 3.53 10.15 -4.24
N GLY A 140 2.22 9.97 -4.18
CA GLY A 140 1.47 8.94 -4.90
C GLY A 140 1.45 7.57 -4.22
N SER A 141 2.00 7.45 -3.01
CA SER A 141 1.92 6.20 -2.23
C SER A 141 0.50 5.95 -1.69
N LEU A 142 0.11 4.68 -1.62
CA LEU A 142 -1.13 4.26 -0.98
C LEU A 142 -1.07 4.55 0.53
N PRO A 143 -2.23 4.72 1.20
CA PRO A 143 -2.26 4.82 2.65
C PRO A 143 -1.51 3.67 3.33
N PRO A 144 -0.85 3.92 4.47
CA PRO A 144 -0.24 2.85 5.24
C PRO A 144 -1.32 1.90 5.78
N VAL A 145 -0.97 0.64 5.93
CA VAL A 145 -1.85 -0.39 6.52
C VAL A 145 -1.37 -0.76 7.91
N LEU A 146 -2.32 -0.86 8.84
CA LEU A 146 -2.13 -1.57 10.11
C LEU A 146 -2.72 -2.97 9.96
N ASP A 147 -1.87 -3.99 10.03
CA ASP A 147 -2.26 -5.40 10.01
C ASP A 147 -2.45 -5.88 11.46
N LEU A 148 -3.70 -6.27 11.76
CA LEU A 148 -4.14 -6.76 13.05
C LEU A 148 -4.70 -8.17 12.93
N GLU A 149 -3.90 -9.14 13.36
CA GLU A 149 -4.32 -10.53 13.46
C GLU A 149 -3.80 -11.20 14.74
N TRP A 150 -4.35 -12.37 15.08
CA TRP A 150 -3.80 -13.16 16.18
C TRP A 150 -2.47 -13.76 15.76
N THR A 151 -1.53 -13.83 16.69
CA THR A 151 -0.18 -14.36 16.47
C THR A 151 0.04 -15.72 17.15
N PRO A 152 -0.81 -16.74 16.94
CA PRO A 152 -0.76 -17.99 17.71
C PRO A 152 0.53 -18.79 17.47
N PHE A 153 1.21 -18.55 16.35
CA PHE A 153 2.45 -19.23 15.96
C PHE A 153 3.71 -18.40 16.23
N SER A 154 3.57 -17.20 16.80
CA SER A 154 4.73 -16.39 17.15
C SER A 154 5.51 -17.06 18.29
N PRO A 155 6.84 -17.27 18.15
CA PRO A 155 7.64 -17.90 19.18
C PRO A 155 7.79 -17.04 20.44
N THR A 156 7.48 -15.76 20.34
CA THR A 156 7.81 -14.74 21.36
C THR A 156 6.61 -13.93 21.82
N CYS A 157 5.45 -14.02 21.15
CA CYS A 157 4.22 -13.37 21.58
C CYS A 157 2.97 -14.04 21.01
N THR A 158 2.29 -14.81 21.84
CA THR A 158 0.98 -15.41 21.54
C THR A 158 -0.15 -14.71 22.29
N LEU A 159 0.10 -13.53 22.86
CA LEU A 159 -0.81 -12.82 23.75
C LEU A 159 -2.11 -12.42 23.03
N ARG A 160 -3.25 -12.84 23.59
CA ARG A 160 -4.58 -12.38 23.19
C ARG A 160 -5.14 -11.38 24.19
N ARG A 161 -5.12 -10.09 23.85
CA ARG A 161 -5.67 -9.02 24.70
C ARG A 161 -7.18 -8.87 24.48
N SER A 162 -7.87 -8.23 25.42
CA SER A 162 -9.30 -7.94 25.25
C SER A 162 -9.52 -7.00 24.06
N GLY A 163 -10.68 -7.13 23.40
CA GLY A 163 -11.02 -6.27 22.26
C GLY A 163 -10.99 -4.76 22.58
N ALA A 164 -11.31 -4.38 23.82
CA ALA A 164 -11.21 -2.98 24.25
C ALA A 164 -9.76 -2.46 24.20
N VAL A 165 -8.80 -3.28 24.66
CA VAL A 165 -7.38 -2.94 24.63
C VAL A 165 -6.85 -2.92 23.19
N ILE A 166 -7.20 -3.93 22.38
CA ILE A 166 -6.83 -3.96 20.95
C ILE A 166 -7.28 -2.69 20.23
N ARG A 167 -8.54 -2.29 20.39
CA ARG A 167 -9.06 -1.07 19.74
C ARG A 167 -8.40 0.21 20.28
N SER A 168 -8.00 0.23 21.55
CA SER A 168 -7.26 1.37 22.12
C SER A 168 -5.87 1.48 21.48
N GLU A 169 -5.12 0.39 21.43
CA GLU A 169 -3.79 0.32 20.82
C GLU A 169 -3.83 0.64 19.32
N ALA A 170 -4.82 0.08 18.60
CA ALA A 170 -5.02 0.39 17.19
C ALA A 170 -5.22 1.89 16.96
N ARG A 171 -6.05 2.58 17.77
CA ARG A 171 -6.25 4.03 17.62
C ARG A 171 -4.97 4.82 17.85
N ILE A 172 -4.14 4.44 18.82
CA ILE A 172 -2.84 5.10 19.06
C ILE A 172 -1.95 4.99 17.82
N PHE A 173 -1.85 3.80 17.24
CA PHE A 173 -1.06 3.57 16.03
C PHE A 173 -1.61 4.36 14.84
N LEU A 174 -2.91 4.22 14.56
CA LEU A 174 -3.57 4.83 13.42
C LEU A 174 -3.47 6.35 13.45
N GLN A 175 -3.72 6.99 14.60
CA GLN A 175 -3.63 8.45 14.75
C GLN A 175 -2.20 8.98 14.56
N ALA A 176 -1.19 8.22 15.01
CA ALA A 176 0.21 8.58 14.79
C ALA A 176 0.56 8.57 13.29
N LEU A 177 0.06 7.58 12.56
CA LEU A 177 0.24 7.48 11.11
C LEU A 177 -0.53 8.57 10.37
N GLU A 178 -1.79 8.83 10.73
CA GLU A 178 -2.58 9.94 10.16
C GLU A 178 -1.84 11.27 10.28
N SER A 179 -1.33 11.54 11.49
CA SER A 179 -0.59 12.77 11.78
C SER A 179 0.71 12.88 10.97
N HIS A 180 1.40 11.76 10.76
CA HIS A 180 2.68 11.74 10.06
C HIS A 180 2.53 11.79 8.53
N TYR A 181 1.68 10.93 7.96
CA TYR A 181 1.53 10.77 6.52
C TYR A 181 0.51 11.72 5.90
N GLY A 182 -0.46 12.23 6.69
CA GLY A 182 -1.57 13.01 6.15
C GLY A 182 -2.56 12.17 5.33
N GLN A 183 -2.57 10.86 5.58
CA GLN A 183 -3.40 9.84 4.95
C GLN A 183 -4.09 9.04 6.06
N ARG A 184 -5.37 8.72 5.86
CA ARG A 184 -6.08 7.81 6.75
C ARG A 184 -5.64 6.37 6.48
N PRO A 185 -5.04 5.65 7.45
CA PRO A 185 -4.60 4.28 7.24
C PRO A 185 -5.75 3.33 6.90
N VAL A 186 -5.41 2.22 6.26
CA VAL A 186 -6.30 1.07 6.07
C VAL A 186 -6.04 0.05 7.17
N ILE A 187 -7.07 -0.67 7.63
CA ILE A 187 -6.93 -1.73 8.62
C ILE A 187 -7.09 -3.08 7.94
N TYR A 188 -6.03 -3.90 7.99
CA TYR A 188 -6.12 -5.32 7.65
C TYR A 188 -6.50 -6.16 8.87
N THR A 189 -7.28 -7.22 8.66
CA THR A 189 -7.67 -8.15 9.73
C THR A 189 -8.14 -9.49 9.19
N SER A 190 -7.98 -10.53 10.01
CA SER A 190 -8.62 -11.84 9.82
C SER A 190 -9.99 -11.93 10.49
N VAL A 191 -10.78 -12.93 10.08
CA VAL A 191 -12.19 -13.13 10.50
C VAL A 191 -12.30 -13.26 12.02
N ASP A 192 -11.53 -14.17 12.62
CA ASP A 192 -11.58 -14.41 14.05
C ASP A 192 -11.12 -13.19 14.85
N PHE A 193 -10.03 -12.54 14.44
CA PHE A 193 -9.54 -11.35 15.11
C PHE A 193 -10.59 -10.23 15.08
N TYR A 194 -11.22 -10.00 13.94
CA TYR A 194 -12.26 -8.99 13.78
C TYR A 194 -13.44 -9.22 14.72
N ARG A 195 -13.95 -10.45 14.76
CA ARG A 195 -15.06 -10.88 15.63
C ARG A 195 -14.69 -10.76 17.10
N ASP A 196 -13.60 -11.40 17.51
CA ASP A 196 -13.20 -11.52 18.91
C ASP A 196 -12.89 -10.15 19.53
N THR A 197 -12.35 -9.23 18.73
CA THR A 197 -11.96 -7.90 19.18
C THR A 197 -13.01 -6.82 18.90
N GLN A 198 -14.10 -7.18 18.22
CA GLN A 198 -15.11 -6.24 17.71
C GLN A 198 -14.50 -5.05 16.95
N LEU A 199 -13.55 -5.33 16.06
CA LEU A 199 -12.64 -4.33 15.50
C LEU A 199 -13.37 -3.22 14.73
N TRP A 200 -14.57 -3.48 14.22
CA TRP A 200 -15.46 -2.47 13.63
C TRP A 200 -15.79 -1.27 14.52
N ARG A 201 -15.53 -1.35 15.84
CA ARG A 201 -15.71 -0.24 16.79
C ARG A 201 -14.49 0.67 16.89
N VAL A 202 -13.42 0.42 16.13
CA VAL A 202 -12.16 1.19 16.22
C VAL A 202 -12.30 2.61 15.70
N GLY A 203 -13.14 2.85 14.70
CA GLY A 203 -13.40 4.16 14.12
C GLY A 203 -13.86 4.05 12.66
N ASN A 204 -13.91 5.18 11.96
CA ASN A 204 -14.25 5.24 10.55
C ASN A 204 -12.99 5.06 9.68
N TYR A 205 -12.49 3.83 9.61
CA TYR A 205 -11.35 3.42 8.79
C TYR A 205 -11.80 2.47 7.69
N ASP A 206 -11.09 2.52 6.57
CA ASP A 206 -11.27 1.55 5.48
C ASP A 206 -10.74 0.18 5.93
N PHE A 207 -11.48 -0.88 5.61
CA PHE A 207 -11.11 -2.25 5.97
C PHE A 207 -10.62 -3.03 4.75
N TRP A 208 -9.49 -3.70 4.94
CA TRP A 208 -8.98 -4.75 4.09
C TRP A 208 -9.22 -6.10 4.79
N LEU A 209 -10.20 -6.85 4.33
CA LEU A 209 -10.68 -8.04 5.02
C LEU A 209 -10.11 -9.30 4.38
N ARG A 210 -9.49 -10.17 5.19
CA ARG A 210 -9.14 -11.52 4.74
C ARG A 210 -10.35 -12.43 4.79
N SER A 211 -10.70 -13.02 3.66
CA SER A 211 -11.77 -14.01 3.57
C SER A 211 -11.48 -14.98 2.42
N VAL A 212 -10.78 -16.07 2.71
CA VAL A 212 -10.33 -17.05 1.70
C VAL A 212 -11.27 -18.24 1.53
N ALA A 213 -12.36 -18.29 2.29
CA ALA A 213 -13.27 -19.44 2.36
C ALA A 213 -14.76 -19.06 2.39
N ALA A 214 -15.09 -17.78 2.16
CA ALA A 214 -16.45 -17.26 1.97
C ALA A 214 -16.38 -15.80 1.49
N HIS A 215 -17.48 -15.24 1.01
CA HIS A 215 -17.57 -13.81 0.69
C HIS A 215 -17.49 -12.94 1.96
N PRO A 216 -16.81 -11.77 1.98
CA PRO A 216 -16.68 -10.94 3.18
C PRO A 216 -18.01 -10.57 3.87
N ASP A 217 -19.07 -10.31 3.09
CA ASP A 217 -20.39 -9.98 3.65
C ASP A 217 -20.95 -11.06 4.59
N GLU A 218 -20.57 -12.32 4.38
CA GLU A 218 -21.06 -13.47 5.16
C GLU A 218 -20.32 -13.61 6.50
N LEU A 219 -19.01 -13.34 6.52
CA LEU A 219 -18.18 -13.54 7.72
C LEU A 219 -18.03 -12.29 8.58
N TYR A 220 -18.24 -11.11 8.01
CA TYR A 220 -18.04 -9.82 8.69
C TYR A 220 -19.36 -9.11 9.03
N GLY A 221 -20.48 -9.84 9.00
CA GLY A 221 -21.79 -9.34 9.40
C GLY A 221 -22.31 -8.21 8.52
N GLY A 222 -22.04 -8.27 7.21
CA GLY A 222 -22.45 -7.26 6.22
C GLY A 222 -21.82 -5.88 6.39
N ARG A 223 -20.72 -5.77 7.15
CA ARG A 223 -20.02 -4.48 7.32
C ARG A 223 -19.27 -4.10 6.04
N PRO A 224 -19.26 -2.81 5.67
CA PRO A 224 -18.57 -2.36 4.47
C PRO A 224 -17.07 -2.63 4.57
N TRP A 225 -16.50 -2.99 3.43
CA TRP A 225 -15.10 -3.29 3.23
C TRP A 225 -14.60 -2.63 1.94
N THR A 226 -13.33 -2.26 1.91
CA THR A 226 -12.70 -1.55 0.79
C THR A 226 -11.81 -2.48 -0.02
N PHE A 227 -11.13 -3.40 0.65
CA PHE A 227 -10.29 -4.41 0.03
C PHE A 227 -10.60 -5.79 0.57
N TRP A 228 -10.39 -6.81 -0.25
CA TRP A 228 -10.62 -8.19 0.10
C TRP A 228 -9.41 -9.03 -0.30
N GLN A 229 -8.74 -9.65 0.69
CA GLN A 229 -7.77 -10.72 0.45
C GLN A 229 -8.54 -12.04 0.30
N TYR A 230 -8.58 -12.56 -0.92
CA TYR A 230 -9.43 -13.69 -1.28
C TYR A 230 -8.67 -15.00 -1.47
N SER A 231 -7.34 -14.96 -1.51
CA SER A 231 -6.49 -16.14 -1.60
C SER A 231 -5.14 -15.90 -0.95
N SER A 232 -4.55 -16.97 -0.41
CA SER A 232 -3.14 -17.02 0.02
C SER A 232 -2.29 -18.01 -0.79
N THR A 233 -2.90 -18.60 -1.81
CA THR A 233 -2.34 -19.64 -2.69
C THR A 233 -2.30 -19.18 -4.14
N GLY A 234 -2.30 -17.85 -4.32
CA GLY A 234 -2.29 -17.22 -5.62
C GLY A 234 -0.98 -17.42 -6.36
N ALA A 235 -1.05 -17.43 -7.69
CA ALA A 235 0.10 -17.43 -8.57
C ALA A 235 -0.06 -16.29 -9.60
N VAL A 236 0.95 -15.42 -9.66
CA VAL A 236 0.97 -14.26 -10.56
C VAL A 236 2.27 -14.28 -11.36
N PRO A 237 2.23 -14.22 -12.70
CA PRO A 237 3.45 -14.11 -13.48
C PRO A 237 4.34 -12.95 -13.02
N GLY A 238 5.61 -13.23 -12.76
CA GLY A 238 6.59 -12.27 -12.21
C GLY A 238 6.71 -12.29 -10.69
N VAL A 239 5.82 -12.98 -9.97
CA VAL A 239 5.92 -13.18 -8.52
C VAL A 239 6.39 -14.62 -8.25
N PRO A 240 7.47 -14.84 -7.47
CA PRO A 240 7.91 -16.17 -7.14
C PRO A 240 7.05 -16.80 -6.04
N GLY A 241 6.74 -18.09 -6.21
CA GLY A 241 5.96 -18.85 -5.25
C GLY A 241 4.49 -18.42 -5.16
N GLU A 242 3.86 -18.78 -4.05
CA GLU A 242 2.50 -18.35 -3.74
C GLU A 242 2.48 -16.90 -3.24
N VAL A 243 1.41 -16.18 -3.56
CA VAL A 243 1.19 -14.79 -3.16
C VAL A 243 -0.26 -14.53 -2.80
N ASP A 244 -0.47 -13.65 -1.83
CA ASP A 244 -1.79 -13.23 -1.41
C ASP A 244 -2.45 -12.38 -2.51
N LEU A 245 -3.67 -12.74 -2.89
CA LEU A 245 -4.42 -12.06 -3.94
C LEU A 245 -5.51 -11.18 -3.34
N ASN A 246 -5.60 -9.97 -3.88
CA ASN A 246 -6.47 -8.93 -3.36
C ASN A 246 -7.32 -8.30 -4.46
N THR A 247 -8.51 -7.83 -4.07
CA THR A 247 -9.36 -7.02 -4.94
C THR A 247 -9.92 -5.81 -4.21
N PHE A 248 -10.18 -4.73 -4.95
CA PHE A 248 -10.82 -3.50 -4.46
C PHE A 248 -12.33 -3.56 -4.68
N ASN A 249 -13.10 -3.14 -3.68
CA ASN A 249 -14.56 -3.09 -3.73
C ASN A 249 -15.08 -1.92 -4.59
N GLY A 250 -14.98 -2.03 -5.90
CA GLY A 250 -15.59 -1.07 -6.81
C GLY A 250 -15.10 -1.16 -8.24
N SER A 251 -15.71 -0.33 -9.09
CA SER A 251 -15.33 -0.12 -10.49
C SER A 251 -13.96 0.56 -10.62
N THR A 252 -13.42 0.54 -11.84
CA THR A 252 -12.18 1.24 -12.20
C THR A 252 -12.26 2.77 -11.97
N THR A 253 -13.45 3.36 -12.18
CA THR A 253 -13.73 4.77 -11.89
C THR A 253 -13.71 5.04 -10.38
N GLN A 254 -14.34 4.19 -9.59
CA GLN A 254 -14.33 4.32 -8.12
C GLN A 254 -12.91 4.14 -7.56
N TRP A 255 -12.14 3.23 -8.12
CA TRP A 255 -10.73 3.06 -7.78
C TRP A 255 -9.91 4.32 -8.06
N SER A 256 -10.08 4.93 -9.23
CA SER A 256 -9.39 6.19 -9.57
C SER A 256 -9.78 7.33 -8.63
N ALA A 257 -11.05 7.42 -8.25
CA ALA A 257 -11.53 8.39 -7.26
C ALA A 257 -10.94 8.10 -5.86
N TRP A 258 -10.87 6.83 -5.46
CA TRP A 258 -10.29 6.44 -4.17
C TRP A 258 -8.80 6.75 -4.12
N LEU A 259 -8.03 6.50 -5.18
CA LEU A 259 -6.62 6.89 -5.28
C LEU A 259 -6.45 8.40 -5.14
N ALA A 260 -7.24 9.20 -5.87
CA ALA A 260 -7.16 10.66 -5.81
C ALA A 260 -7.47 11.23 -4.42
N ALA A 261 -8.35 10.56 -3.66
CA ALA A 261 -8.72 10.98 -2.31
C ALA A 261 -7.73 10.52 -1.23
N ASN A 262 -7.03 9.40 -1.43
CA ASN A 262 -6.29 8.72 -0.37
C ASN A 262 -4.77 8.66 -0.59
N THR A 263 -4.26 8.99 -1.78
CA THR A 263 -2.82 9.10 -2.01
C THR A 263 -2.32 10.52 -1.72
N ARG A 264 -1.08 10.64 -1.27
CA ARG A 264 -0.39 11.92 -0.98
C ARG A 264 0.95 11.94 -1.63
#